data_AF-K1YAB6-F1
#
_entry.id   AF-K1YAB6-F1
#
_cell.length_a   1.000
_cell.length_b   1.000
_cell.length_c   1.000
_cell.angle_alpha   90.00
_cell.angle_beta   90.00
_cell.angle_gamma   90.00
#
_symmetry.space_group_name_H-M   'P 1'
#
loop_
_entity.id
_entity.type
_entity.pdbx_description
1 polymer ?
#
loop_
_entity_poly.entity_id
_entity_poly.type
_entity_poly.pdbx_seq_one_letter_code
_entity_poly.pdbx_strand_id
1 'polypeptide(L)' 'MLLSPQFNWTFLVVAALFLSVIGILGDLTESIVKRGTGTKDSGTLLAGHGGILDRVDSLLFVGPVLYYLLLLPVLP' A
#
# COMPACT_ATOMS: atom_id res chain seq x y z
N MET A 1 -17.18 -8.13 -6.52
CA MET A 1 -16.53 -6.92 -7.07
C MET A 1 -15.25 -7.26 -7.83
N LEU A 2 -14.29 -8.01 -7.26
CA LEU A 2 -13.06 -8.41 -7.98
C LEU A 2 -13.21 -9.54 -9.02
N LEU A 3 -14.32 -10.30 -8.97
CA LEU A 3 -14.61 -11.43 -9.87
C LEU A 3 -15.64 -11.08 -10.95
N SER A 4 -15.90 -9.79 -11.20
CA SER A 4 -16.80 -9.39 -12.29
C SER A 4 -16.16 -9.67 -13.65
N PRO A 5 -16.95 -9.92 -14.72
CA PRO A 5 -16.46 -10.21 -16.07
C PRO A 5 -15.54 -9.14 -16.69
N GLN A 6 -15.51 -7.96 -16.07
CA GLN A 6 -14.70 -6.80 -16.46
C GLN A 6 -13.20 -6.99 -16.17
N PHE A 7 -12.84 -7.89 -15.25
CA PHE A 7 -11.44 -8.11 -14.85
C PHE A 7 -10.89 -9.41 -15.45
N ASN A 8 -9.85 -9.29 -16.27
CA ASN A 8 -9.11 -10.44 -16.80
C ASN A 8 -8.11 -10.96 -15.75
N TRP A 9 -7.94 -12.28 -15.65
CA TRP A 9 -6.90 -12.91 -14.81
C TRP A 9 -5.49 -12.36 -15.07
N THR A 10 -5.14 -12.07 -16.33
CA THR A 10 -3.85 -11.45 -16.65
C THR A 10 -3.72 -10.06 -16.01
N PHE A 11 -4.78 -9.26 -16.07
CA PHE A 11 -4.82 -7.95 -15.44
C PHE A 11 -4.66 -8.07 -13.92
N LEU A 12 -5.37 -9.00 -13.28
CA LEU A 12 -5.28 -9.23 -11.84
C LEU A 12 -3.86 -9.62 -11.40
N VAL A 13 -3.19 -10.49 -12.15
CA VAL A 13 -1.80 -10.91 -11.84
C VAL A 13 -0.84 -9.74 -11.99
N VAL A 14 -0.94 -8.98 -13.08
CA VAL A 14 -0.08 -7.80 -13.30
C VAL A 14 -0.32 -6.73 -12.24
N ALA A 15 -1.60 -6.47 -11.91
CA ALA A 15 -1.98 -5.53 -10.86
C ALA A 15 -1.44 -5.96 -9.49
N ALA A 16 -1.53 -7.25 -9.15
CA ALA A 16 -0.98 -7.77 -7.90
C ALA A 16 0.54 -7.56 -7.80
N LEU A 17 1.29 -7.90 -8.85
CA LEU A 17 2.75 -7.68 -8.89
C LEU A 17 3.10 -6.19 -8.76
N PHE A 18 2.37 -5.33 -9.46
CA PHE A 18 2.57 -3.89 -9.39
C PHE A 18 2.30 -3.34 -7.99
N LEU A 19 1.17 -3.73 -7.37
CA LEU A 19 0.82 -3.31 -6.02
C LEU A 19 1.81 -3.82 -4.97
N SER A 20 2.42 -4.99 -5.16
CA SER A 20 3.51 -5.46 -4.28
C SER A 20 4.71 -4.52 -4.30
N VAL A 21 5.10 -4.01 -5.48
CA VAL A 21 6.18 -3.02 -5.59
C VAL A 21 5.80 -1.71 -4.91
N ILE A 22 4.56 -1.25 -5.08
CA ILE A 22 4.05 -0.04 -4.43
C ILE A 22 4.05 -0.18 -2.90
N GLY A 23 3.68 -1.35 -2.37
CA GLY A 23 3.71 -1.62 -0.93
C GLY A 23 5.12 -1.53 -0.36
N ILE A 24 6.12 -2.09 -1.06
CA ILE A 24 7.53 -1.98 -0.70
C ILE A 24 7.97 -0.51 -0.69
N LEU A 25 7.58 0.29 -1.70
CA LEU A 25 7.90 1.72 -1.73
C LEU A 25 7.28 2.50 -0.56
N GLY A 26 6.11 2.11 -0.08
CA GLY A 26 5.48 2.69 1.12
C GLY A 26 6.32 2.47 2.38
N ASP A 27 6.74 1.23 2.64
CA ASP A 27 7.59 0.84 3.77
C ASP A 27 8.97 1.53 3.72
N LEU A 28 9.57 1.64 2.52
CA LEU A 28 10.80 2.40 2.31
C LEU A 28 10.62 3.89 2.59
N THR A 29 9.50 4.49 2.16
CA THR A 29 9.21 5.90 2.41
C THR A 29 9.09 6.17 3.91
N GLU A 30 8.39 5.29 4.65
CA GLU A 30 8.30 5.39 6.10
C GLU A 30 9.68 5.28 6.75
N SER A 31 10.51 4.33 6.29
CA SER A 31 11.89 4.19 6.78
C SER A 31 12.74 5.44 6.56
N ILE A 32 12.56 6.16 5.44
CA ILE A 32 13.23 7.44 5.18
C ILE A 32 12.74 8.52 6.15
N VAL A 33 11.43 8.62 6.36
CA VAL A 33 10.84 9.60 7.28
C VAL A 33 11.37 9.38 8.70
N LYS A 34 11.40 8.13 9.19
CA LYS A 34 11.95 7.76 10.51
C LYS A 34 13.42 8.19 10.67
N ARG A 35 14.23 8.06 9.63
CA ARG A 35 15.64 8.51 9.63
C ARG A 35 15.75 10.03 9.62
N GLY A 36 14.85 10.73 8.92
CA GLY A 36 14.82 12.19 8.86
C GLY A 36 14.39 12.84 10.19
N THR A 37 13.54 12.17 10.97
CA THR A 37 13.07 12.66 12.28
C THR A 37 13.94 12.21 13.44
N GLY A 38 14.93 11.33 13.21
CA GLY A 38 15.80 10.78 14.26
C GLY A 38 15.08 9.82 15.22
N THR A 39 13.84 9.44 14.93
CA THR A 39 13.01 8.55 15.75
C THR A 39 12.89 7.19 15.08
N LYS A 40 13.25 6.13 15.81
CA LYS A 40 13.24 4.77 15.28
C LYS A 40 11.84 4.18 15.12
N ASP A 41 10.91 4.57 15.99
CA ASP A 41 9.52 4.14 15.95
C ASP A 41 8.64 5.35 15.59
N SER A 42 7.66 5.13 14.72
CA SER A 42 6.70 6.16 14.31
C SER A 42 5.66 6.50 15.41
N GLY A 43 5.72 5.79 16.55
CA GLY A 43 4.99 6.07 17.78
C GLY A 43 4.99 4.88 18.75
N THR A 44 4.43 5.07 19.94
CA THR A 44 4.29 4.01 20.98
C THR A 44 2.81 3.66 21.25
N LEU A 45 1.92 4.07 20.35
CA LEU A 45 0.47 4.06 20.58
C LEU A 45 -0.10 2.64 20.75
N LEU A 46 0.56 1.64 20.18
CA LEU A 46 0.30 0.23 20.47
C LEU A 46 1.36 -0.25 21.47
N ALA A 47 0.97 -0.41 22.73
CA ALA A 47 1.85 -0.79 23.84
C ALA A 47 2.73 -2.02 23.50
N GLY A 48 3.98 -1.75 23.08
CA GLY A 48 4.99 -2.75 22.74
C GLY A 48 5.00 -3.29 21.30
N HIS A 49 4.18 -2.75 20.36
CA HIS A 49 4.06 -3.27 18.99
C HIS A 49 4.57 -2.35 17.86
N GLY A 50 5.17 -1.22 18.23
CA GLY A 50 5.63 -0.17 17.30
C GLY A 50 4.58 0.92 17.06
N GLY A 51 4.80 1.74 16.04
CA GLY A 51 3.89 2.79 15.63
C GLY A 51 2.74 2.25 14.78
N ILE A 52 1.59 2.92 14.80
CA ILE A 52 0.48 2.62 13.88
C ILE A 52 0.94 2.83 12.42
N LEU A 53 1.83 3.80 12.19
CA LEU A 53 2.35 4.10 10.86
C LEU A 53 3.14 2.92 10.27
N ASP A 54 3.91 2.18 11.08
CA ASP A 54 4.63 0.96 10.65
C ASP A 54 3.68 -0.16 10.18
N ARG A 55 2.37 -0.04 10.44
CA ARG A 55 1.34 -1.02 10.07
C ARG A 55 0.53 -0.61 8.87
N VAL A 56 0.49 0.69 8.57
CA VAL A 56 -0.35 1.24 7.50
C VAL A 56 0.46 1.90 6.39
N ASP A 57 1.77 2.06 6.55
CA ASP A 57 2.68 2.66 5.57
C ASP A 57 2.53 2.11 4.13
N SER A 58 2.57 0.80 3.97
CA SER A 58 2.39 0.11 2.70
C SER A 58 0.95 0.25 2.20
N LEU A 59 -0.04 0.19 3.09
CA LEU A 59 -1.47 0.38 2.79
C LEU A 59 -1.78 1.81 2.33
N LEU A 60 -1.10 2.82 2.87
CA LEU A 60 -1.25 4.23 2.50
C LEU A 60 -0.88 4.48 1.04
N PHE A 61 0.09 3.72 0.52
CA PHE A 61 0.50 3.79 -0.87
C PHE A 61 -0.31 2.84 -1.77
N VAL A 62 -0.54 1.61 -1.32
CA VAL A 62 -1.30 0.59 -2.08
C VAL A 62 -2.77 0.98 -2.25
N GLY A 63 -3.41 1.56 -1.23
CA GLY A 63 -4.84 1.88 -1.22
C GLY A 63 -5.29 2.80 -2.37
N PRO A 64 -4.69 4.00 -2.52
CA PRO A 64 -5.01 4.91 -3.62
C PRO A 64 -4.73 4.29 -4.99
N VAL A 65 -3.60 3.58 -5.14
CA VAL A 65 -3.24 2.94 -6.42
C VAL A 65 -4.22 1.82 -6.78
N LEU A 66 -4.60 0.99 -5.81
CA LEU A 66 -5.60 -0.05 -5.98
C LEU A 66 -6.96 0.55 -6.37
N TYR A 67 -7.37 1.66 -5.74
CA TYR A 67 -8.61 2.34 -6.09
C TYR A 67 -8.65 2.74 -7.58
N TYR A 68 -7.59 3.39 -8.07
CA TYR A 68 -7.51 3.77 -9.49
C TYR A 68 -7.43 2.56 -10.43
N LEU A 69 -6.69 1.51 -10.06
CA LEU A 69 -6.61 0.26 -10.83
C LEU A 69 -7.97 -0.44 -10.97
N LEU A 70 -8.79 -0.40 -9.92
CA LEU A 70 -10.14 -0.97 -9.97
C LEU A 70 -11.14 -0.09 -10.69
N LEU A 71 -10.93 1.24 -10.70
CA LEU A 71 -11.80 2.19 -11.38
C LEU A 71 -11.59 2.19 -12.90
N LEU A 72 -10.34 2.01 -13.36
CA LEU A 72 -9.96 2.14 -14.77
C LEU A 72 -10.75 1.19 -15.71
N PRO A 73 -11.01 -0.08 -15.37
CA PRO A 73 -11.82 -0.99 -16.20
C PRO A 73 -13.33 -0.73 -16.14
N VAL A 74 -13.78 0.11 -15.20
CA VAL A 74 -15.20 0.42 -14.95
C VAL A 74 -15.61 1.74 -15.61
N LEU A 75 -14.65 2.59 -15.96
CA LEU A 75 -14.89 3.83 -16.71
C LEU A 75 -15.36 3.52 -18.15
N PRO A 76 -16.39 4.23 -18.64
CA PRO A 76 -16.90 4.06 -20.01
C PRO A 76 -15.92 4.53 -21.09
#